data_AF-A0A7W3U5U6-F1
#
_entry.id   AF-A0A7W3U5U6-F1
#
_cell.length_a   1.000
_cell.length_b   1.000
_cell.length_c   1.000
_cell.angle_alpha   90.00
_cell.angle_beta   90.00
_cell.angle_gamma   90.00
#
_symmetry.space_group_name_H-M   'P 1'
#
loop_
_entity.id
_entity.type
_entity.pdbx_description
1 polymer ?
#
loop_
_entity_poly.entity_id
_entity_poly.type
_entity_poly.pdbx_seq_one_letter_code
_entity_poly.pdbx_strand_id
1 'polypeptide(L)'
;MRRSAPIHLWLSTCLLAACSSPAPAPVSGTTADAAPPAITDAGPLLDTGPTRDRERTDYGATVIELPEPRAPEDEAYDQAPPETDWTPMQLPEGEASISCDRDYATAGDGVPLASLGFSNVWKTLQPCQDSDVVRVRYTGKVDAGFTALVQRVADMADTLGITSRILDIDSTGGQVEEGVRAGDSMAEGGWLVWVREDSVCHSSCVLILAAGDMRMVSGPVGIHRMLRIGSKATSRAELNQELREIHEQVGQYLQRNGAATQVADLMMTVPNRSLRLLTPAELSRFGLSGRNAAEDDLDRIRLGRKCGDGFVRRKDSFFRDYDMLCSNPGDEVADMGQCGRDLKSRYGFPDAACPNDGPMPEYD
;
A
#
# COMPACT_ATOMS: atom_id res chain seq x y z
N MET A 1 -4.41 38.15 -61.50
CA MET A 1 -5.41 37.06 -61.68
C MET A 1 -5.37 36.17 -60.44
N ARG A 2 -6.54 35.96 -59.81
CA ARG A 2 -6.84 35.08 -58.66
C ARG A 2 -6.30 35.52 -57.29
N ARG A 3 -7.08 35.54 -56.21
CA ARG A 3 -8.54 35.60 -55.98
C ARG A 3 -8.69 35.88 -54.47
N SER A 4 -9.35 36.98 -54.13
CA SER A 4 -9.71 37.36 -52.76
C SER A 4 -10.75 36.40 -52.18
N ALA A 5 -10.63 36.03 -50.90
CA ALA A 5 -11.65 35.32 -50.14
C ALA A 5 -12.33 36.30 -49.16
N PRO A 6 -13.66 36.21 -48.96
CA PRO A 6 -14.40 37.15 -48.14
C PRO A 6 -14.39 36.79 -46.65
N ILE A 7 -14.24 37.81 -45.81
CA ILE A 7 -14.45 37.77 -44.36
C ILE A 7 -15.95 37.90 -44.13
N HIS A 8 -16.60 36.85 -43.62
CA HIS A 8 -17.99 36.91 -43.17
C HIS A 8 -18.05 37.24 -41.68
N LEU A 9 -18.48 38.48 -41.40
CA LEU A 9 -18.89 38.97 -40.08
C LEU A 9 -20.27 38.38 -39.75
N TRP A 10 -20.37 37.52 -38.74
CA TRP A 10 -21.65 37.12 -38.16
C TRP A 10 -21.77 37.71 -36.75
N LEU A 11 -22.55 38.79 -36.65
CA LEU A 11 -23.13 39.27 -35.39
C LEU A 11 -24.30 38.33 -35.04
N SER A 12 -24.14 37.53 -33.99
CA SER A 12 -25.26 36.81 -33.35
C SER A 12 -25.38 37.26 -31.91
N THR A 13 -26.35 38.15 -31.69
CA THR A 13 -26.93 38.53 -30.41
C THR A 13 -27.78 37.36 -29.91
N CYS A 14 -27.47 36.79 -28.74
CA CYS A 14 -28.36 35.84 -28.06
C CYS A 14 -28.41 36.15 -26.57
N LEU A 15 -29.63 36.07 -26.05
CA LEU A 15 -30.11 36.62 -24.80
C LEU A 15 -29.54 35.90 -23.57
N LEU A 16 -29.27 36.69 -22.52
CA LEU A 16 -29.12 36.23 -21.14
C LEU A 16 -30.46 35.68 -20.64
N ALA A 17 -30.59 34.36 -20.56
CA ALA A 17 -31.67 33.69 -19.86
C ALA A 17 -31.16 33.28 -18.46
N ALA A 18 -31.67 33.96 -17.44
CA ALA A 18 -31.48 33.63 -16.04
C ALA A 18 -32.24 32.33 -15.70
N CYS A 19 -31.54 31.31 -15.22
CA CYS A 19 -32.14 30.14 -14.61
C CYS A 19 -32.05 30.26 -13.09
N SER A 20 -33.16 30.67 -12.48
CA SER A 20 -33.39 30.66 -11.03
C SER A 20 -33.76 29.25 -10.58
N SER A 21 -33.05 28.71 -9.58
CA SER A 21 -33.40 27.44 -8.94
C SER A 21 -34.71 27.56 -8.13
N PRO A 22 -35.65 26.60 -8.25
CA PRO A 22 -36.85 26.60 -7.41
C PRO A 22 -36.57 26.02 -6.02
N ALA A 23 -37.07 26.72 -4.99
CA ALA A 23 -37.05 26.29 -3.60
C ALA A 23 -37.99 25.08 -3.36
N PRO A 24 -37.66 24.15 -2.44
CA PRO A 24 -38.55 23.07 -2.08
C PRO A 24 -39.70 23.55 -1.17
N ALA A 25 -40.92 23.11 -1.51
CA ALA A 25 -42.16 23.36 -0.76
C ALA A 25 -42.25 22.49 0.52
N PRO A 26 -43.04 22.93 1.53
CA PRO A 26 -43.05 22.31 2.86
C PRO A 26 -43.92 21.05 2.92
N VAL A 27 -43.49 20.06 3.69
CA VAL A 27 -44.28 18.87 4.03
C VAL A 27 -44.74 19.00 5.48
N SER A 28 -46.04 18.87 5.73
CA SER A 28 -46.64 18.84 7.07
C SER A 28 -47.72 17.74 7.15
N GLY A 29 -47.77 17.07 8.30
CA GLY A 29 -48.75 16.03 8.70
C GLY A 29 -48.09 14.64 8.82
N THR A 30 -47.53 14.22 9.97
CA THR A 30 -48.11 13.85 11.28
C THR A 30 -48.96 12.58 11.27
N THR A 31 -48.41 11.47 11.79
CA THR A 31 -49.13 10.45 12.57
C THR A 31 -48.24 9.85 13.66
N ALA A 32 -48.66 10.11 14.90
CA ALA A 32 -48.45 9.47 16.21
C ALA A 32 -47.50 8.27 16.42
N ASP A 33 -46.68 8.44 17.47
CA ASP A 33 -46.41 7.56 18.63
C ASP A 33 -46.14 6.06 18.45
N ALA A 34 -44.89 5.66 18.73
CA ALA A 34 -44.59 4.47 19.53
C ALA A 34 -43.17 4.58 20.15
N ALA A 35 -43.12 4.75 21.47
CA ALA A 35 -41.90 4.68 22.27
C ALA A 35 -41.46 3.21 22.48
N PRO A 36 -40.14 2.91 22.52
CA PRO A 36 -39.66 1.59 22.91
C PRO A 36 -39.67 1.42 24.45
N PRO A 37 -39.93 0.20 24.96
CA PRO A 37 -40.12 -0.03 26.40
C PRO A 37 -38.79 -0.14 27.16
N ALA A 38 -38.82 0.34 28.40
CA ALA A 38 -37.83 0.09 29.42
C ALA A 38 -38.03 -1.31 30.03
N ILE A 39 -36.94 -2.05 30.25
CA ILE A 39 -36.93 -3.19 31.18
C ILE A 39 -35.77 -2.99 32.15
N THR A 40 -36.17 -2.86 33.40
CA THR A 40 -35.38 -2.92 34.63
C THR A 40 -35.11 -4.38 34.99
N ASP A 41 -33.90 -4.70 35.44
CA ASP A 41 -33.75 -5.70 36.49
C ASP A 41 -32.58 -5.33 37.41
N ALA A 42 -32.79 -5.55 38.70
CA ALA A 42 -32.00 -5.01 39.78
C ALA A 42 -31.34 -6.11 40.61
N GLY A 43 -30.04 -5.93 40.88
CA GLY A 43 -29.43 -6.20 42.19
C GLY A 43 -28.20 -7.13 42.19
N PRO A 44 -27.39 -7.13 43.27
CA PRO A 44 -27.38 -6.23 44.44
C PRO A 44 -26.06 -5.47 44.67
N LEU A 45 -26.15 -4.42 45.49
CA LEU A 45 -25.07 -3.57 45.99
C LEU A 45 -24.10 -4.30 46.94
N LEU A 46 -22.83 -3.87 46.96
CA LEU A 46 -22.10 -3.21 48.07
C LEU A 46 -20.58 -3.48 47.93
N ASP A 47 -19.77 -2.44 47.74
CA ASP A 47 -18.83 -1.98 48.78
C ASP A 47 -18.19 -0.64 48.38
N THR A 48 -18.19 0.30 49.32
CA THR A 48 -17.61 1.64 49.20
C THR A 48 -16.42 1.74 50.15
N GLY A 49 -15.20 1.66 49.62
CA GLY A 49 -13.95 1.94 50.33
C GLY A 49 -13.10 3.00 49.59
N PRO A 50 -12.41 3.93 50.28
CA PRO A 50 -11.84 5.12 49.65
C PRO A 50 -10.32 5.01 49.41
N THR A 51 -9.82 5.42 48.24
CA THR A 51 -8.43 5.88 47.99
C THR A 51 -8.43 6.74 46.71
N ARG A 52 -8.21 8.06 46.77
CA ARG A 52 -6.91 8.77 46.66
C ARG A 52 -5.94 8.12 45.68
N ASP A 53 -5.93 8.61 44.44
CA ASP A 53 -4.92 9.52 43.87
C ASP A 53 -4.99 9.40 42.34
N ARG A 54 -5.25 10.54 41.69
CA ARG A 54 -5.28 10.64 40.22
C ARG A 54 -3.85 10.68 39.73
N GLU A 55 -3.31 9.52 39.41
CA GLU A 55 -2.07 9.40 38.64
C GLU A 55 -2.40 9.26 37.15
N ARG A 56 -1.64 10.01 36.35
CA ARG A 56 -1.76 10.18 34.90
C ARG A 56 -1.55 8.83 34.22
N THR A 57 -2.61 8.24 33.67
CA THR A 57 -2.50 7.02 32.86
C THR A 57 -1.85 7.35 31.52
N ASP A 58 -0.63 6.89 31.39
CA ASP A 58 0.07 6.64 30.14
C ASP A 58 -0.76 5.69 29.26
N TYR A 59 -1.09 6.10 28.03
CA TYR A 59 -1.73 5.23 27.02
C TYR A 59 -0.68 4.40 26.27
N GLY A 60 0.39 3.99 26.95
CA GLY A 60 1.33 2.99 26.45
C GLY A 60 0.66 1.61 26.50
N ALA A 61 0.45 1.02 25.33
CA ALA A 61 -0.08 -0.33 25.21
C ALA A 61 0.75 -1.29 26.09
N THR A 62 0.15 -1.78 27.17
CA THR A 62 0.72 -2.86 27.97
C THR A 62 0.67 -4.13 27.13
N VAL A 63 1.84 -4.69 26.85
CA VAL A 63 1.96 -6.01 26.23
C VAL A 63 1.41 -7.02 27.23
N ILE A 64 0.16 -7.43 27.02
CA ILE A 64 -0.39 -8.61 27.67
C ILE A 64 0.34 -9.77 27.02
N GLU A 65 1.13 -10.50 27.80
CA GLU A 65 1.74 -11.77 27.37
C GLU A 65 0.59 -12.76 27.15
N LEU A 66 0.10 -12.81 25.91
CA LEU A 66 -0.93 -13.75 25.50
C LEU A 66 -0.32 -15.16 25.52
N PRO A 67 -1.03 -16.18 26.02
CA PRO A 67 -0.59 -17.56 25.87
C PRO A 67 -0.31 -17.84 24.39
N GLU A 68 0.80 -18.54 24.11
CA GLU A 68 1.22 -18.85 22.74
C GLU A 68 0.01 -19.38 21.95
N PRO A 69 -0.44 -18.67 20.90
CA PRO A 69 -1.53 -19.16 20.08
C PRO A 69 -1.06 -20.51 19.52
N ARG A 70 -1.86 -21.56 19.74
CA ARG A 70 -1.66 -22.83 19.04
C ARG A 70 -1.66 -22.48 17.55
N ALA A 71 -0.51 -22.68 16.91
CA ALA A 71 -0.32 -22.36 15.51
C ALA A 71 -1.51 -22.93 14.72
N PRO A 72 -2.22 -22.11 13.92
CA PRO A 72 -3.19 -22.67 13.00
C PRO A 72 -2.44 -23.67 12.11
N GLU A 73 -2.88 -24.92 12.14
CA GLU A 73 -2.51 -25.91 11.13
C GLU A 73 -3.19 -25.45 9.83
N ASP A 74 -2.49 -24.62 9.04
CA ASP A 74 -2.66 -24.47 7.58
C ASP A 74 -1.52 -23.61 7.00
N GLU A 75 -0.42 -24.31 6.70
CA GLU A 75 0.37 -24.33 5.45
C GLU A 75 0.39 -23.08 4.54
N ALA A 76 1.42 -22.21 4.65
CA ALA A 76 1.98 -21.47 3.49
C ALA A 76 3.28 -20.71 3.79
N TYR A 77 3.56 -20.31 5.04
CA TYR A 77 4.68 -19.39 5.33
C TYR A 77 6.02 -20.06 5.64
N ASP A 78 6.01 -21.35 5.98
CA ASP A 78 7.24 -22.07 6.37
C ASP A 78 7.94 -22.79 5.21
N GLN A 79 7.43 -22.67 3.98
CA GLN A 79 8.16 -23.16 2.82
C GLN A 79 9.13 -22.07 2.37
N ALA A 80 10.42 -22.39 2.39
CA ALA A 80 11.43 -21.56 1.73
C ALA A 80 10.92 -21.19 0.33
N PRO A 81 11.12 -19.95 -0.14
CA PRO A 81 10.68 -19.55 -1.47
C PRO A 81 11.15 -20.60 -2.47
N PRO A 82 10.27 -21.10 -3.35
CA PRO A 82 10.67 -22.07 -4.36
C PRO A 82 11.83 -21.49 -5.15
N GLU A 83 12.82 -22.33 -5.48
CA GLU A 83 13.97 -21.94 -6.28
C GLU A 83 13.51 -21.22 -7.56
N THR A 84 14.09 -20.06 -7.84
CA THR A 84 13.70 -19.22 -8.97
C THR A 84 13.91 -19.98 -10.29
N ASP A 85 12.83 -20.27 -11.02
CA ASP A 85 12.93 -20.83 -12.37
C ASP A 85 13.46 -19.75 -13.32
N TRP A 86 14.65 -19.99 -13.90
CA TRP A 86 15.33 -19.08 -14.83
C TRP A 86 15.12 -19.44 -16.31
N THR A 87 14.21 -20.36 -16.64
CA THR A 87 13.85 -20.70 -18.02
C THR A 87 13.53 -19.41 -18.79
N PRO A 88 14.22 -19.12 -19.91
CA PRO A 88 14.02 -17.88 -20.65
C PRO A 88 12.57 -17.70 -21.07
N MET A 89 11.99 -16.56 -20.71
CA MET A 89 10.63 -16.19 -21.11
C MET A 89 10.57 -14.70 -21.48
N GLN A 90 9.51 -14.35 -22.19
CA GLN A 90 9.12 -12.96 -22.44
C GLN A 90 7.98 -12.58 -21.47
N LEU A 91 7.62 -11.30 -21.46
CA LEU A 91 6.43 -10.80 -20.78
C LEU A 91 5.27 -10.74 -21.79
N PRO A 92 4.35 -11.72 -21.81
CA PRO A 92 3.34 -11.81 -22.87
C PRO A 92 2.26 -10.72 -22.74
N GLU A 93 1.87 -10.36 -21.52
CA GLU A 93 0.80 -9.37 -21.25
C GLU A 93 1.32 -8.13 -20.52
N GLY A 94 2.60 -7.78 -20.70
CA GLY A 94 3.16 -6.57 -20.13
C GLY A 94 4.54 -6.20 -20.66
N GLU A 95 4.96 -5.00 -20.29
CA GLU A 95 6.27 -4.45 -20.60
C GLU A 95 6.95 -4.01 -19.30
N ALA A 96 8.24 -4.29 -19.20
CA ALA A 96 9.05 -3.90 -18.05
C ALA A 96 10.30 -3.15 -18.50
N SER A 97 10.71 -2.15 -17.71
CA SER A 97 11.99 -1.46 -17.86
C SER A 97 12.68 -1.37 -16.50
N ILE A 98 14.01 -1.36 -16.51
CA ILE A 98 14.84 -1.28 -15.29
C ILE A 98 15.67 -0.02 -15.32
N SER A 99 15.61 0.75 -14.23
CA SER A 99 16.48 1.87 -13.93
C SER A 99 17.23 1.61 -12.63
N CYS A 100 18.43 2.20 -12.51
CA CYS A 100 19.23 2.17 -11.27
C CYS A 100 19.15 3.51 -10.52
N ASP A 101 18.16 4.34 -10.86
CA ASP A 101 17.96 5.68 -10.31
C ASP A 101 16.64 5.76 -9.53
N ARG A 102 16.64 6.58 -8.47
CA ARG A 102 15.46 6.89 -7.66
C ARG A 102 14.62 8.01 -8.28
N ASP A 103 15.18 8.86 -9.14
CA ASP A 103 14.48 9.97 -9.79
C ASP A 103 14.12 9.64 -11.24
N TYR A 104 12.93 9.07 -11.43
CA TYR A 104 12.42 8.76 -12.77
C TYR A 104 12.11 10.01 -13.61
N ALA A 105 11.88 11.18 -12.99
CA ALA A 105 11.50 12.38 -13.72
C ALA A 105 12.67 12.94 -14.55
N THR A 106 13.90 12.72 -14.08
CA THR A 106 15.13 13.14 -14.79
C THR A 106 15.79 11.98 -15.53
N ALA A 107 15.87 10.80 -14.93
CA ALA A 107 16.55 9.63 -15.49
C ALA A 107 15.68 8.81 -16.47
N GLY A 108 14.35 8.98 -16.42
CA GLY A 108 13.39 8.18 -17.18
C GLY A 108 13.19 6.77 -16.62
N ASP A 109 12.49 5.92 -17.39
CA ASP A 109 12.10 4.56 -16.98
C ASP A 109 13.21 3.50 -17.17
N GLY A 110 14.39 3.92 -17.64
CA GLY A 110 15.57 3.06 -17.81
C GLY A 110 15.55 2.19 -19.08
N VAL A 111 16.13 0.99 -18.98
CA VAL A 111 16.37 0.08 -20.10
C VAL A 111 15.24 -0.95 -20.19
N PRO A 112 14.58 -1.12 -21.36
CA PRO A 112 13.56 -2.15 -21.55
C PRO A 112 14.09 -3.57 -21.30
N LEU A 113 13.36 -4.34 -20.50
CA LEU A 113 13.69 -5.72 -20.17
C LEU A 113 13.01 -6.68 -21.14
N ALA A 114 13.62 -6.87 -22.32
CA ALA A 114 13.04 -7.66 -23.42
C ALA A 114 12.87 -9.16 -23.13
N SER A 115 13.59 -9.70 -22.14
CA SER A 115 13.46 -11.09 -21.71
C SER A 115 13.79 -11.23 -20.22
N LEU A 116 13.10 -12.16 -19.55
CA LEU A 116 13.35 -12.51 -18.16
C LEU A 116 14.41 -13.61 -18.00
N GLY A 117 15.18 -13.94 -19.04
CA GLY A 117 16.28 -14.91 -18.92
C GLY A 117 17.43 -14.37 -18.07
N PHE A 118 18.09 -15.26 -17.32
CA PHE A 118 19.17 -14.92 -16.37
C PHE A 118 20.17 -13.89 -16.90
N SER A 119 20.78 -14.16 -18.07
CA SER A 119 21.81 -13.27 -18.63
C SER A 119 21.31 -11.87 -18.96
N ASN A 120 20.04 -11.73 -19.35
CA ASN A 120 19.45 -10.43 -19.68
C ASN A 120 19.14 -9.65 -18.39
N VAL A 121 18.54 -10.32 -17.40
CA VAL A 121 18.25 -9.72 -16.09
C VAL A 121 19.55 -9.30 -15.40
N TRP A 122 20.53 -10.20 -15.30
CA TRP A 122 21.85 -9.91 -14.71
C TRP A 122 22.54 -8.72 -15.37
N LYS A 123 22.64 -8.71 -16.71
CA LYS A 123 23.28 -7.62 -17.45
C LYS A 123 22.59 -6.27 -17.21
N THR A 124 21.27 -6.28 -17.05
CA THR A 124 20.47 -5.06 -16.85
C THR A 124 20.57 -4.56 -15.40
N LEU A 125 20.63 -5.46 -14.42
CA LEU A 125 20.66 -5.11 -12.99
C LEU A 125 22.08 -4.88 -12.45
N GLN A 126 23.13 -5.42 -13.08
CA GLN A 126 24.51 -5.29 -12.60
C GLN A 126 24.94 -3.84 -12.33
N PRO A 127 24.59 -2.83 -13.16
CA PRO A 127 24.93 -1.44 -12.88
C PRO A 127 24.25 -0.86 -11.62
N CYS A 128 23.15 -1.47 -11.16
CA CYS A 128 22.38 -0.99 -10.01
C CYS A 128 23.04 -1.31 -8.66
N GLN A 129 24.10 -2.12 -8.67
CA GLN A 129 24.88 -2.42 -7.46
C GLN A 129 25.53 -1.16 -6.88
N ASP A 130 25.99 -0.23 -7.74
CA ASP A 130 26.68 0.99 -7.30
C ASP A 130 25.74 1.99 -6.61
N SER A 131 24.45 2.00 -6.99
CA SER A 131 23.43 2.89 -6.43
C SER A 131 22.58 2.24 -5.33
N ASP A 132 22.78 0.94 -5.07
CA ASP A 132 22.00 0.14 -4.13
C ASP A 132 20.47 0.28 -4.32
N VAL A 133 20.04 0.41 -5.57
CA VAL A 133 18.62 0.50 -5.91
C VAL A 133 18.32 -0.06 -7.29
N VAL A 134 17.30 -0.90 -7.37
CA VAL A 134 16.68 -1.31 -8.63
C VAL A 134 15.27 -0.73 -8.71
N ARG A 135 14.99 0.01 -9.77
CA ARG A 135 13.66 0.55 -10.08
C ARG A 135 13.09 -0.16 -11.29
N VAL A 136 11.93 -0.79 -11.12
CA VAL A 136 11.20 -1.53 -12.13
C VAL A 136 9.99 -0.71 -12.54
N ARG A 137 9.92 -0.30 -13.81
CA ARG A 137 8.68 0.21 -14.42
C ARG A 137 7.95 -0.95 -15.04
N TYR A 138 6.71 -1.21 -14.63
CA TYR A 138 5.87 -2.27 -15.19
C TYR A 138 4.51 -1.75 -15.67
N THR A 139 4.17 -2.03 -16.93
CA THR A 139 2.85 -1.77 -17.51
C THR A 139 2.26 -3.05 -18.05
N GLY A 140 1.10 -3.49 -17.55
CA GLY A 140 0.50 -4.74 -18.03
C GLY A 140 -0.52 -5.40 -17.09
N LYS A 141 -0.78 -6.68 -17.33
CA LYS A 141 -1.68 -7.52 -16.52
C LYS A 141 -0.93 -8.22 -15.40
N VAL A 142 -1.56 -8.35 -14.24
CA VAL A 142 -1.03 -9.21 -13.17
C VAL A 142 -1.25 -10.67 -13.56
N ASP A 143 -0.26 -11.28 -14.20
CA ASP A 143 -0.24 -12.66 -14.67
C ASP A 143 1.02 -13.40 -14.18
N ALA A 144 1.21 -14.65 -14.64
CA ALA A 144 2.40 -15.43 -14.30
C ALA A 144 3.71 -14.78 -14.78
N GLY A 145 3.67 -13.99 -15.86
CA GLY A 145 4.82 -13.23 -16.34
C GLY A 145 5.21 -12.11 -15.39
N PHE A 146 4.24 -11.38 -14.85
CA PHE A 146 4.47 -10.40 -13.80
C PHE A 146 5.06 -11.04 -12.53
N THR A 147 4.50 -12.17 -12.07
CA THR A 147 5.03 -12.93 -10.93
C THR A 147 6.50 -13.33 -11.16
N ALA A 148 6.80 -13.88 -12.34
CA ALA A 148 8.17 -14.27 -12.70
C ALA A 148 9.12 -13.05 -12.78
N LEU A 149 8.65 -11.90 -13.25
CA LEU A 149 9.44 -10.65 -13.25
C LEU A 149 9.84 -10.26 -11.84
N VAL A 150 8.88 -10.18 -10.92
CA VAL A 150 9.12 -9.78 -9.52
C VAL A 150 10.11 -10.74 -8.85
N GLN A 151 9.87 -12.05 -8.95
CA GLN A 151 10.72 -13.08 -8.35
C GLN A 151 12.16 -13.04 -8.90
N ARG A 152 12.31 -12.96 -10.22
CA ARG A 152 13.64 -12.95 -10.86
C ARG A 152 14.41 -11.65 -10.60
N VAL A 153 13.72 -10.52 -10.52
CA VAL A 153 14.35 -9.25 -10.12
C VAL A 153 14.78 -9.30 -8.66
N ALA A 154 13.94 -9.83 -7.77
CA ALA A 154 14.27 -9.96 -6.35
C ALA A 154 15.50 -10.85 -6.13
N ASP A 155 15.50 -12.06 -6.71
CA ASP A 155 16.59 -13.05 -6.65
C ASP A 155 17.92 -12.50 -7.19
N MET A 156 17.87 -11.79 -8.32
CA MET A 156 19.04 -11.14 -8.90
C MET A 156 19.53 -9.97 -8.04
N ALA A 157 18.63 -9.16 -7.52
CA ALA A 157 18.98 -8.06 -6.62
C ALA A 157 19.64 -8.59 -5.34
N ASP A 158 19.13 -9.68 -4.75
CA ASP A 158 19.77 -10.33 -3.59
C ASP A 158 21.15 -10.86 -3.93
N THR A 159 21.29 -11.51 -5.09
CA THR A 159 22.58 -12.01 -5.60
C THR A 159 23.62 -10.89 -5.78
N LEU A 160 23.15 -9.70 -6.20
CA LEU A 160 24.00 -8.53 -6.40
C LEU A 160 24.18 -7.69 -5.12
N GLY A 161 23.49 -8.02 -4.03
CA GLY A 161 23.51 -7.25 -2.78
C GLY A 161 22.77 -5.92 -2.84
N ILE A 162 21.79 -5.78 -3.75
CA ILE A 162 20.94 -4.60 -3.88
C ILE A 162 19.78 -4.72 -2.88
N THR A 163 19.70 -3.79 -1.95
CA THR A 163 18.75 -3.84 -0.83
C THR A 163 17.47 -3.04 -1.09
N SER A 164 17.52 -2.01 -1.94
CA SER A 164 16.37 -1.15 -2.23
C SER A 164 15.71 -1.50 -3.57
N ARG A 165 14.40 -1.71 -3.56
CA ARG A 165 13.63 -2.05 -4.76
C ARG A 165 12.44 -1.11 -4.90
N ILE A 166 12.23 -0.55 -6.09
CA ILE A 166 11.10 0.33 -6.40
C ILE A 166 10.31 -0.29 -7.55
N LEU A 167 9.00 -0.46 -7.40
CA LEU A 167 8.10 -0.93 -8.44
C LEU A 167 7.12 0.19 -8.83
N ASP A 168 7.32 0.79 -10.01
CA ASP A 168 6.33 1.66 -10.64
C ASP A 168 5.32 0.83 -11.40
N ILE A 169 4.18 0.56 -10.77
CA ILE A 169 3.14 -0.30 -11.33
C ILE A 169 2.06 0.50 -12.06
N ASP A 170 1.75 0.08 -13.27
CA ASP A 170 0.58 0.51 -14.05
C ASP A 170 -0.17 -0.72 -14.53
N SER A 171 -1.23 -1.06 -13.81
CA SER A 171 -1.98 -2.29 -14.07
C SER A 171 -3.46 -2.13 -13.80
N THR A 172 -4.24 -2.63 -14.76
CA THR A 172 -5.69 -2.84 -14.58
C THR A 172 -6.02 -4.11 -13.80
N GLY A 173 -5.01 -4.81 -13.27
CA GLY A 173 -5.12 -6.08 -12.57
C GLY A 173 -4.97 -7.28 -13.50
N GLY A 174 -5.45 -8.44 -13.05
CA GLY A 174 -5.30 -9.72 -13.72
C GLY A 174 -5.79 -10.86 -12.83
N GLN A 175 -4.99 -11.92 -12.73
CA GLN A 175 -5.27 -13.09 -11.90
C GLN A 175 -5.05 -12.76 -10.42
N VAL A 176 -5.98 -13.18 -9.56
CA VAL A 176 -5.88 -12.95 -8.11
C VAL A 176 -4.74 -13.75 -7.52
N GLU A 177 -4.64 -15.01 -7.94
CA GLU A 177 -3.64 -15.95 -7.45
C GLU A 177 -2.21 -15.52 -7.81
N GLU A 178 -2.02 -14.91 -8.98
CA GLU A 178 -0.73 -14.30 -9.35
C GLU A 178 -0.45 -13.04 -8.55
N GLY A 179 -1.48 -12.23 -8.28
CA GLY A 179 -1.34 -11.07 -7.39
C GLY A 179 -0.87 -11.46 -5.99
N VAL A 180 -1.46 -12.51 -5.42
CA VAL A 180 -1.05 -13.06 -4.12
C VAL A 180 0.38 -13.61 -4.19
N ARG A 181 0.70 -14.45 -5.19
CA ARG A 181 2.05 -15.03 -5.33
C ARG A 181 3.15 -13.98 -5.49
N ALA A 182 2.93 -13.01 -6.37
CA ALA A 182 3.91 -11.95 -6.61
C ALA A 182 4.09 -11.11 -5.33
N GLY A 183 3.00 -10.74 -4.68
CA GLY A 183 3.07 -9.99 -3.43
C GLY A 183 3.74 -10.75 -2.29
N ASP A 184 3.47 -12.04 -2.13
CA ASP A 184 4.17 -12.88 -1.14
C ASP A 184 5.68 -12.94 -1.40
N SER A 185 6.11 -12.92 -2.68
CA SER A 185 7.54 -12.84 -3.02
C SER A 185 8.16 -11.44 -2.83
N MET A 186 7.35 -10.42 -2.60
CA MET A 186 7.81 -9.05 -2.31
C MET A 186 7.93 -8.78 -0.81
N ALA A 187 7.20 -9.52 0.03
CA ALA A 187 7.19 -9.32 1.47
C ALA A 187 8.60 -9.40 2.06
N GLU A 188 8.94 -8.45 2.94
CA GLU A 188 10.26 -8.31 3.57
C GLU A 188 11.43 -8.09 2.57
N GLY A 189 11.11 -7.82 1.30
CA GLY A 189 12.06 -7.71 0.20
C GLY A 189 12.55 -6.30 -0.09
N GLY A 190 12.26 -5.31 0.75
CA GLY A 190 12.68 -3.92 0.54
C GLY A 190 11.95 -3.23 -0.61
N TRP A 191 10.71 -3.63 -0.90
CA TRP A 191 9.94 -3.13 -2.04
C TRP A 191 9.13 -1.89 -1.66
N LEU A 192 9.44 -0.78 -2.33
CA LEU A 192 8.51 0.33 -2.49
C LEU A 192 7.63 0.08 -3.70
N VAL A 193 6.30 0.16 -3.53
CA VAL A 193 5.35 0.13 -4.65
C VAL A 193 4.81 1.53 -4.89
N TRP A 194 4.94 2.01 -6.13
CA TRP A 194 4.51 3.33 -6.55
C TRP A 194 3.47 3.24 -7.67
N VAL A 195 2.28 3.79 -7.42
CA VAL A 195 1.29 4.11 -8.45
C VAL A 195 1.47 5.59 -8.84
N ARG A 196 2.21 5.85 -9.93
CA ARG A 196 2.50 7.21 -10.43
C ARG A 196 1.25 7.95 -10.90
N GLU A 197 1.36 9.25 -11.11
CA GLU A 197 0.31 10.16 -11.58
C GLU A 197 -0.31 9.72 -12.92
N ASP A 198 0.50 9.10 -13.78
CA ASP A 198 0.14 8.60 -15.10
C ASP A 198 -0.18 7.09 -15.13
N SER A 199 -0.13 6.43 -13.96
CA SER A 199 -0.38 5.00 -13.81
C SER A 199 -1.71 4.72 -13.12
N VAL A 200 -2.27 3.53 -13.34
CA VAL A 200 -3.43 3.05 -12.60
C VAL A 200 -3.11 1.78 -11.82
N CYS A 201 -3.82 1.54 -10.72
CA CYS A 201 -3.74 0.27 -10.00
C CYS A 201 -5.12 -0.26 -9.64
N HIS A 202 -5.63 -1.17 -10.46
CA HIS A 202 -6.99 -1.69 -10.31
C HIS A 202 -7.03 -3.20 -9.99
N SER A 203 -8.10 -3.64 -9.33
CA SER A 203 -8.37 -5.06 -9.08
C SER A 203 -7.21 -5.75 -8.35
N SER A 204 -6.63 -6.82 -8.89
CA SER A 204 -5.53 -7.57 -8.26
C SER A 204 -4.23 -6.77 -8.16
N CYS A 205 -4.06 -5.66 -8.88
CA CYS A 205 -2.94 -4.74 -8.63
C CYS A 205 -2.96 -4.22 -7.18
N VAL A 206 -4.14 -4.04 -6.58
CA VAL A 206 -4.25 -3.60 -5.17
C VAL A 206 -3.60 -4.59 -4.21
N LEU A 207 -3.52 -5.88 -4.58
CA LEU A 207 -2.81 -6.88 -3.78
C LEU A 207 -1.29 -6.65 -3.84
N ILE A 208 -0.76 -6.27 -5.01
CA ILE A 208 0.65 -5.89 -5.15
C ILE A 208 0.97 -4.64 -4.35
N LEU A 209 0.10 -3.62 -4.43
CA LEU A 209 0.23 -2.41 -3.63
C LEU A 209 0.22 -2.72 -2.14
N ALA A 210 -0.64 -3.64 -1.68
CA ALA A 210 -0.66 -4.08 -0.30
C ALA A 210 0.63 -4.82 0.12
N ALA A 211 1.34 -5.52 -0.77
CA ALA A 211 2.59 -6.20 -0.38
C ALA A 211 3.76 -5.25 -0.13
N GLY A 212 3.78 -4.08 -0.76
CA GLY A 212 4.91 -3.16 -0.63
C GLY A 212 5.16 -2.72 0.82
N ASP A 213 6.43 -2.74 1.23
CA ASP A 213 6.93 -2.24 2.52
C ASP A 213 6.67 -0.72 2.66
N MET A 214 6.74 -0.03 1.52
CA MET A 214 6.34 1.37 1.35
C MET A 214 5.38 1.50 0.16
N ARG A 215 4.31 2.29 0.33
CA ARG A 215 3.22 2.42 -0.64
C ARG A 215 3.05 3.89 -1.03
N MET A 216 3.46 4.26 -2.23
CA MET A 216 3.32 5.62 -2.74
C MET A 216 2.23 5.67 -3.82
N VAL A 217 1.24 6.53 -3.64
CA VAL A 217 0.06 6.59 -4.51
C VAL A 217 -0.18 8.03 -4.94
N SER A 218 0.12 8.30 -6.21
CA SER A 218 -0.21 9.54 -6.90
C SER A 218 -1.32 9.32 -7.96
N GLY A 219 -1.42 8.12 -8.52
CA GLY A 219 -2.42 7.75 -9.51
C GLY A 219 -3.69 7.11 -8.93
N PRO A 220 -4.72 6.87 -9.77
CA PRO A 220 -5.95 6.23 -9.35
C PRO A 220 -5.74 4.77 -8.92
N VAL A 221 -6.24 4.46 -7.72
CA VAL A 221 -6.37 3.09 -7.20
C VAL A 221 -7.83 2.73 -7.13
N GLY A 222 -8.19 1.55 -7.64
CA GLY A 222 -9.57 1.17 -7.84
C GLY A 222 -9.85 -0.29 -7.55
N ILE A 223 -11.01 -0.55 -6.96
CA ILE A 223 -11.44 -1.89 -6.58
C ILE A 223 -12.73 -2.27 -7.29
N HIS A 224 -12.85 -3.55 -7.60
CA HIS A 224 -14.07 -4.18 -8.07
C HIS A 224 -14.08 -5.66 -7.66
N ARG A 225 -15.19 -6.36 -7.93
CA ARG A 225 -15.30 -7.78 -7.64
C ARG A 225 -14.29 -8.59 -8.42
N MET A 226 -13.48 -9.32 -7.68
CA MET A 226 -12.57 -10.32 -8.20
C MET A 226 -13.37 -11.59 -8.50
N LEU A 227 -13.13 -12.16 -9.68
CA LEU A 227 -13.67 -13.44 -10.09
C LEU A 227 -12.49 -14.29 -10.53
N ARG A 228 -12.55 -15.59 -10.25
CA ARG A 228 -11.54 -16.51 -10.76
C ARG A 228 -11.57 -16.50 -12.29
N ILE A 229 -10.44 -16.19 -12.91
CA ILE A 229 -10.32 -16.29 -14.37
C ILE A 229 -10.44 -17.77 -14.73
N GLY A 230 -11.39 -18.11 -15.61
CA GLY A 230 -11.63 -19.49 -16.00
C GLY A 230 -12.47 -20.31 -15.01
N SER A 231 -13.26 -19.66 -14.13
CA SER A 231 -14.29 -20.32 -13.31
C SER A 231 -15.15 -21.27 -14.17
N LYS A 232 -15.43 -22.47 -13.62
CA LYS A 232 -16.28 -23.49 -14.23
C LYS A 232 -17.64 -23.60 -13.54
N ALA A 233 -17.95 -22.69 -12.61
CA ALA A 233 -19.21 -22.67 -11.91
C ALA A 233 -20.38 -22.59 -12.90
N THR A 234 -21.27 -23.57 -12.83
CA THR A 234 -22.49 -23.68 -13.64
C THR A 234 -23.74 -23.27 -12.86
N SER A 235 -23.63 -23.11 -11.54
CA SER A 235 -24.72 -22.70 -10.66
C SER A 235 -24.35 -21.52 -9.75
N ARG A 236 -25.38 -20.82 -9.25
CA ARG A 236 -25.18 -19.74 -8.26
C ARG A 236 -24.56 -20.26 -6.96
N ALA A 237 -24.84 -21.50 -6.57
CA ALA A 237 -24.27 -22.10 -5.38
C ALA A 237 -22.75 -22.33 -5.54
N GLU A 238 -22.33 -22.88 -6.69
CA GLU A 238 -20.92 -23.07 -7.05
C GLU A 238 -20.19 -21.72 -7.13
N LEU A 239 -20.74 -20.73 -7.84
CA LEU A 239 -20.11 -19.41 -7.94
C LEU A 239 -20.01 -18.73 -6.57
N ASN A 240 -21.04 -18.84 -5.73
CA ASN A 240 -20.99 -18.27 -4.38
C ASN A 240 -19.96 -18.98 -3.49
N GLN A 241 -19.67 -20.26 -3.72
CA GLN A 241 -18.60 -20.98 -3.02
C GLN A 241 -17.23 -20.46 -3.45
N GLU A 242 -16.97 -20.39 -4.77
CA GLU A 242 -15.71 -19.84 -5.30
C GLU A 242 -15.46 -18.40 -4.84
N LEU A 243 -16.52 -17.57 -4.81
CA LEU A 243 -16.42 -16.20 -4.33
C LEU A 243 -16.11 -16.09 -2.84
N ARG A 244 -16.62 -17.03 -2.00
CA ARG A 244 -16.27 -17.07 -0.57
C ARG A 244 -14.82 -17.44 -0.36
N GLU A 245 -14.32 -18.42 -1.10
CA GLU A 245 -12.92 -18.85 -1.02
C GLU A 245 -11.97 -17.72 -1.42
N ILE A 246 -12.25 -17.01 -2.52
CA ILE A 246 -11.46 -15.84 -2.93
C ILE A 246 -11.53 -14.74 -1.87
N HIS A 247 -12.72 -14.46 -1.32
CA HIS A 247 -12.89 -13.43 -0.30
C HIS A 247 -12.09 -13.73 0.96
N GLU A 248 -12.13 -14.97 1.44
CA GLU A 248 -11.35 -15.43 2.59
C GLU A 248 -9.84 -15.31 2.32
N GLN A 249 -9.38 -15.82 1.18
CA GLN A 249 -7.96 -15.75 0.78
C GLN A 249 -7.47 -14.30 0.69
N VAL A 250 -8.24 -13.42 0.04
CA VAL A 250 -7.89 -11.99 -0.09
C VAL A 250 -7.95 -11.29 1.27
N GLY A 251 -8.91 -11.62 2.13
CA GLY A 251 -8.99 -11.09 3.48
C GLY A 251 -7.74 -11.43 4.32
N GLN A 252 -7.34 -12.70 4.33
CA GLN A 252 -6.12 -13.15 5.01
C GLN A 252 -4.86 -12.50 4.43
N TYR A 253 -4.78 -12.38 3.10
CA TYR A 253 -3.68 -11.71 2.40
C TYR A 253 -3.57 -10.22 2.77
N LEU A 254 -4.69 -9.51 2.85
CA LEU A 254 -4.68 -8.10 3.22
C LEU A 254 -4.27 -7.94 4.69
N GLN A 255 -4.80 -8.78 5.57
CA GLN A 255 -4.52 -8.73 7.00
C GLN A 255 -3.03 -8.91 7.30
N ARG A 256 -2.38 -9.93 6.70
CA ARG A 256 -0.94 -10.17 6.91
C ARG A 256 -0.05 -9.06 6.37
N ASN A 257 -0.52 -8.35 5.35
CA ASN A 257 0.14 -7.21 4.75
C ASN A 257 -0.30 -5.87 5.39
N GLY A 258 -0.81 -5.88 6.62
CA GLY A 258 -1.17 -4.65 7.34
C GLY A 258 -2.24 -3.79 6.66
N ALA A 259 -3.06 -4.39 5.78
CA ALA A 259 -4.16 -3.72 5.08
C ALA A 259 -5.52 -4.18 5.63
N ALA A 260 -6.52 -3.30 5.56
CA ALA A 260 -7.84 -3.57 6.11
C ALA A 260 -8.59 -4.64 5.30
N THR A 261 -9.07 -5.69 5.97
CA THR A 261 -9.91 -6.75 5.37
C THR A 261 -11.21 -6.22 4.74
N GLN A 262 -11.66 -5.04 5.17
CA GLN A 262 -12.79 -4.31 4.59
C GLN A 262 -12.63 -4.06 3.09
N VAL A 263 -11.39 -4.01 2.57
CA VAL A 263 -11.14 -3.91 1.12
C VAL A 263 -11.67 -5.15 0.39
N ALA A 264 -11.49 -6.35 0.97
CA ALA A 264 -12.04 -7.59 0.43
C ALA A 264 -13.58 -7.54 0.41
N ASP A 265 -14.21 -7.04 1.48
CA ASP A 265 -15.67 -6.87 1.56
C ASP A 265 -16.20 -5.93 0.47
N LEU A 266 -15.50 -4.81 0.26
CA LEU A 266 -15.85 -3.84 -0.78
C LEU A 266 -15.68 -4.45 -2.18
N MET A 267 -14.59 -5.18 -2.42
CA MET A 267 -14.39 -5.91 -3.67
C MET A 267 -15.54 -6.88 -3.91
N MET A 268 -16.04 -7.58 -2.88
CA MET A 268 -17.19 -8.47 -3.04
C MET A 268 -18.48 -7.79 -3.49
N THR A 269 -18.68 -6.50 -3.23
CA THR A 269 -19.95 -5.81 -3.54
C THR A 269 -19.92 -5.02 -4.84
N VAL A 270 -18.77 -4.51 -5.27
CA VAL A 270 -18.63 -3.71 -6.48
C VAL A 270 -18.68 -4.59 -7.73
N PRO A 271 -19.67 -4.45 -8.64
CA PRO A 271 -19.76 -5.32 -9.83
C PRO A 271 -18.50 -5.30 -10.70
N ASN A 272 -18.14 -6.42 -11.34
CA ASN A 272 -16.94 -6.51 -12.20
C ASN A 272 -16.90 -5.50 -13.36
N ARG A 273 -18.07 -5.05 -13.84
CA ARG A 273 -18.23 -4.03 -14.90
C ARG A 273 -18.16 -2.60 -14.37
N SER A 274 -17.89 -2.42 -13.10
CA SER A 274 -17.85 -1.13 -12.42
C SER A 274 -16.57 -1.04 -11.60
N LEU A 275 -15.96 0.14 -11.61
CA LEU A 275 -14.76 0.40 -10.82
C LEU A 275 -15.12 1.41 -9.73
N ARG A 276 -14.82 1.09 -8.48
CA ARG A 276 -14.86 2.05 -7.38
C ARG A 276 -13.45 2.55 -7.13
N LEU A 277 -13.21 3.83 -7.37
CA LEU A 277 -11.96 4.49 -7.00
C LEU A 277 -11.91 4.72 -5.49
N LEU A 278 -10.73 4.52 -4.91
CA LEU A 278 -10.46 4.82 -3.50
C LEU A 278 -9.97 6.26 -3.38
N THR A 279 -10.55 7.00 -2.44
CA THR A 279 -10.07 8.34 -2.08
C THR A 279 -8.77 8.28 -1.28
N PRO A 280 -7.97 9.36 -1.21
CA PRO A 280 -6.78 9.40 -0.36
C PRO A 280 -7.05 9.05 1.10
N ALA A 281 -8.20 9.48 1.65
CA ALA A 281 -8.61 9.15 3.00
C ALA A 281 -8.96 7.67 3.17
N GLU A 282 -9.53 7.02 2.15
CA GLU A 282 -9.78 5.58 2.16
C GLU A 282 -8.47 4.79 2.03
N LEU A 283 -7.56 5.20 1.14
CA LEU A 283 -6.24 4.58 1.00
C LEU A 283 -5.49 4.56 2.32
N SER A 284 -5.42 5.71 3.00
CA SER A 284 -4.83 5.82 4.34
C SER A 284 -5.56 4.95 5.36
N ARG A 285 -6.89 5.02 5.43
CA ARG A 285 -7.71 4.23 6.38
C ARG A 285 -7.55 2.73 6.18
N PHE A 286 -7.40 2.28 4.94
CA PHE A 286 -7.25 0.87 4.60
C PHE A 286 -5.80 0.39 4.66
N GLY A 287 -4.86 1.27 5.02
CA GLY A 287 -3.43 0.99 5.05
C GLY A 287 -2.77 0.93 3.68
N LEU A 288 -3.46 1.24 2.57
CA LEU A 288 -2.95 1.12 1.20
C LEU A 288 -2.04 2.28 0.74
N SER A 289 -1.55 3.09 1.67
CA SER A 289 -0.62 4.20 1.41
C SER A 289 0.28 4.43 2.62
N GLY A 290 1.52 4.87 2.37
CA GLY A 290 2.52 5.07 3.40
C GLY A 290 3.24 3.76 3.75
N ARG A 291 3.78 3.70 4.96
CA ARG A 291 4.52 2.54 5.44
C ARG A 291 3.58 1.36 5.73
N ASN A 292 3.98 0.16 5.34
CA ASN A 292 3.29 -1.06 5.69
C ASN A 292 3.37 -1.29 7.20
N ALA A 293 2.22 -1.31 7.88
CA ALA A 293 2.18 -1.49 9.34
C ALA A 293 2.75 -2.85 9.78
N ALA A 294 2.55 -3.91 8.99
CA ALA A 294 3.07 -5.23 9.32
C ALA A 294 4.60 -5.27 9.23
N GLU A 295 5.16 -4.66 8.18
CA GLU A 295 6.62 -4.55 8.04
C GLU A 295 7.22 -3.61 9.08
N ASP A 296 6.57 -2.48 9.39
CA ASP A 296 7.05 -1.55 10.43
C ASP A 296 7.11 -2.22 11.81
N ASP A 297 6.10 -3.02 12.17
CA ASP A 297 6.10 -3.81 13.40
C ASP A 297 7.23 -4.87 13.40
N LEU A 298 7.46 -5.54 12.26
CA LEU A 298 8.52 -6.54 12.12
C LEU A 298 9.92 -5.92 12.21
N ASP A 299 10.15 -4.81 11.52
CA ASP A 299 11.36 -3.98 11.60
C ASP A 299 11.63 -3.57 13.05
N ARG A 300 10.59 -3.11 13.74
CA ARG A 300 10.66 -2.72 15.15
C ARG A 300 11.08 -3.88 16.05
N ILE A 301 10.54 -5.08 15.83
CA ILE A 301 10.92 -6.31 16.57
C ILE A 301 12.37 -6.70 16.27
N ARG A 302 12.78 -6.72 15.00
CA ARG A 302 14.15 -7.04 14.56
C ARG A 302 15.15 -6.07 15.17
N LEU A 303 14.84 -4.78 15.13
CA LEU A 303 15.66 -3.73 15.70
C LEU A 303 15.74 -3.82 17.24
N GLY A 304 14.65 -4.16 17.92
CA GLY A 304 14.64 -4.43 19.35
C GLY A 304 15.56 -5.58 19.73
N ARG A 305 15.57 -6.67 18.95
CA ARG A 305 16.50 -7.80 19.15
C ARG A 305 17.96 -7.43 18.90
N LYS A 306 18.22 -6.57 17.89
CA LYS A 306 19.57 -6.16 17.50
C LYS A 306 20.17 -5.10 18.44
N CYS A 307 19.38 -4.09 18.81
CA CYS A 307 19.85 -2.85 19.44
C CYS A 307 19.19 -2.54 20.80
N GLY A 308 18.19 -3.33 21.20
CA GLY A 308 17.51 -3.24 22.50
C GLY A 308 16.32 -2.27 22.52
N ASP A 309 15.36 -2.51 23.40
CA ASP A 309 14.11 -1.73 23.49
C ASP A 309 14.35 -0.24 23.77
N GLY A 310 15.41 0.09 24.50
CA GLY A 310 15.80 1.48 24.77
C GLY A 310 16.17 2.23 23.49
N PHE A 311 16.77 1.56 22.51
CA PHE A 311 17.07 2.13 21.19
C PHE A 311 15.78 2.39 20.42
N VAL A 312 14.92 1.37 20.32
CA VAL A 312 13.64 1.44 19.61
C VAL A 312 12.77 2.57 20.15
N ARG A 313 12.60 2.68 21.47
CA ARG A 313 11.80 3.76 22.08
C ARG A 313 12.30 5.17 21.73
N ARG A 314 13.62 5.37 21.64
CA ARG A 314 14.19 6.67 21.24
C ARG A 314 13.95 6.94 19.75
N LYS A 315 14.10 5.92 18.90
CA LYS A 315 13.82 6.03 17.46
C LYS A 315 12.35 6.33 17.18
N ASP A 316 11.42 5.65 17.85
CA ASP A 316 9.98 5.90 17.74
C ASP A 316 9.62 7.33 18.19
N SER A 317 10.25 7.80 19.27
CA SER A 317 10.04 9.17 19.76
C SER A 317 10.61 10.21 18.81
N PHE A 318 11.78 9.94 18.21
CA PHE A 318 12.35 10.78 17.16
C PHE A 318 11.38 10.95 15.99
N PHE A 319 10.82 9.87 15.44
CA PHE A 319 9.95 9.98 14.26
C PHE A 319 8.65 10.75 14.56
N ARG A 320 8.04 10.54 15.73
CA ARG A 320 6.86 11.33 16.13
C ARG A 320 7.16 12.83 16.24
N ASP A 321 8.31 13.19 16.84
CA ASP A 321 8.71 14.59 16.97
C ASP A 321 9.17 15.15 15.61
N TYR A 322 9.77 14.34 14.74
CA TYR A 322 10.14 14.75 13.39
C TYR A 322 8.91 15.11 12.57
N ASP A 323 7.87 14.27 12.58
CA ASP A 323 6.62 14.54 11.87
C ASP A 323 5.92 15.80 12.40
N MET A 324 6.01 16.05 13.71
CA MET A 324 5.37 17.20 14.34
C MET A 324 6.15 18.51 14.16
N LEU A 325 7.48 18.45 14.15
CA LEU A 325 8.35 19.62 14.24
C LEU A 325 9.09 19.94 12.94
N CYS A 326 9.35 18.93 12.11
CA CYS A 326 10.24 19.03 10.95
C CYS A 326 9.53 18.75 9.61
N SER A 327 8.27 18.32 9.61
CA SER A 327 7.52 17.92 8.41
C SER A 327 6.27 18.76 8.17
N ASN A 328 6.36 20.09 8.25
CA ASN A 328 5.20 20.95 7.97
C ASN A 328 5.00 21.17 6.46
N PRO A 329 3.74 21.29 5.99
CA PRO A 329 3.47 21.62 4.61
C PRO A 329 4.04 23.00 4.23
N GLY A 330 4.99 23.01 3.29
CA GLY A 330 5.59 24.24 2.74
C GLY A 330 7.02 24.53 3.18
N ASP A 331 7.59 23.72 4.10
CA ASP A 331 9.01 23.82 4.47
C ASP A 331 9.90 23.33 3.31
N GLU A 332 11.06 23.97 3.13
CA GLU A 332 12.05 23.49 2.15
C GLU A 332 12.71 22.20 2.64
N VAL A 333 12.98 21.27 1.71
CA VAL A 333 13.59 19.96 2.02
C VAL A 333 14.92 20.11 2.80
N ALA A 334 15.68 21.16 2.52
CA ALA A 334 16.93 21.46 3.22
C ALA A 334 16.71 21.80 4.70
N ASP A 335 15.63 22.53 5.03
CA ASP A 335 15.28 22.92 6.40
C ASP A 335 14.79 21.70 7.20
N MET A 336 14.01 20.82 6.57
CA MET A 336 13.59 19.54 7.15
C MET A 336 14.81 18.69 7.55
N GLY A 337 15.82 18.61 6.67
CA GLY A 337 17.05 17.87 6.92
C GLY A 337 17.88 18.42 8.09
N GLN A 338 17.95 19.75 8.23
CA GLN A 338 18.63 20.35 9.39
C GLN A 338 17.86 20.11 10.69
N CYS A 339 16.53 20.28 10.68
CA CYS A 339 15.68 19.99 11.83
C CYS A 339 15.84 18.53 12.30
N GLY A 340 15.88 17.59 11.36
CA GLY A 340 16.13 16.17 11.61
C GLY A 340 17.48 15.93 12.30
N ARG A 341 18.58 16.51 11.79
CA ARG A 341 19.91 16.38 12.41
C ARG A 341 19.93 16.88 13.86
N ASP A 342 19.36 18.06 14.11
CA ASP A 342 19.29 18.62 15.47
C ASP A 342 18.42 17.76 16.40
N LEU A 343 17.39 17.10 15.85
CA LEU A 343 16.55 16.16 16.60
C LEU A 343 17.30 14.85 16.90
N LYS A 344 18.16 14.35 16.00
CA LYS A 344 18.96 13.13 16.23
C LYS A 344 19.84 13.27 17.46
N SER A 345 20.55 14.39 17.60
CA SER A 345 21.39 14.67 18.76
C SER A 345 20.58 14.71 20.07
N ARG A 346 19.35 15.24 20.04
CA ARG A 346 18.46 15.29 21.22
C ARG A 346 18.05 13.90 21.72
N TYR A 347 17.92 12.92 20.83
CA TYR A 347 17.58 11.54 21.17
C TYR A 347 18.81 10.61 21.36
N GLY A 348 20.01 11.17 21.34
CA GLY A 348 21.24 10.40 21.54
C GLY A 348 21.56 9.47 20.37
N PHE A 349 21.30 9.91 19.14
CA PHE A 349 21.81 9.28 17.92
C PHE A 349 23.03 10.04 17.38
N PRO A 350 24.04 9.34 16.82
CA PRO A 350 24.12 7.87 16.68
C PRO A 350 24.29 7.14 18.03
N ASP A 351 23.76 5.93 18.13
CA ASP A 351 23.88 5.10 19.34
C ASP A 351 25.27 4.47 19.43
N ALA A 352 25.83 4.36 20.64
CA ALA A 352 27.19 3.84 20.83
C ALA A 352 27.34 2.35 20.51
N ALA A 353 26.30 1.54 20.73
CA ALA A 353 26.30 0.09 20.47
C ALA A 353 25.72 -0.25 19.09
N CYS A 354 24.86 0.61 18.56
CA CYS A 354 24.15 0.41 17.30
C CYS A 354 24.19 1.69 16.43
N PRO A 355 25.39 2.10 15.96
CA PRO A 355 25.58 3.39 15.31
C PRO A 355 24.90 3.50 13.94
N ASN A 356 24.69 2.38 13.23
CA ASN A 356 24.26 2.37 11.83
C ASN A 356 22.74 2.22 11.65
N ASP A 357 21.96 1.98 12.71
CA ASP A 357 20.52 1.74 12.61
C ASP A 357 19.67 2.91 13.13
N GLY A 358 20.33 4.05 13.38
CA GLY A 358 19.70 5.29 13.81
C GLY A 358 18.68 5.81 12.78
N PRO A 359 17.83 6.77 13.15
CA PRO A 359 16.95 7.41 12.20
C PRO A 359 17.76 8.28 11.22
N MET A 360 17.31 8.33 9.96
CA MET A 360 17.93 9.10 8.86
C MET A 360 19.45 8.86 8.74
N PRO A 361 19.90 7.62 8.45
CA PRO A 361 21.32 7.26 8.36
C PRO A 361 22.07 8.04 7.27
N GLU A 362 21.37 8.60 6.29
CA GLU A 362 21.93 9.45 5.24
C GLU A 362 22.51 10.79 5.75
N TYR A 363 22.23 11.15 7.01
CA TYR A 363 22.74 12.37 7.64
C TYR A 363 23.73 12.11 8.80
N ASP A 364 24.27 10.88 8.91
CA ASP A 364 25.33 10.53 9.88
C ASP A 364 26.76 10.81 9.38
#